data_AF-A0A938Y2M2-F1
#
_entry.id   AF-A0A938Y2M2-F1
#
_cell.length_a   1.000
_cell.length_b   1.000
_cell.length_c   1.000
_cell.angle_alpha   90.00
_cell.angle_beta   90.00
_cell.angle_gamma   90.00
#
_symmetry.space_group_name_H-M   'P 1'
#
loop_
_entity.id
_entity.type
_entity.pdbx_description
1 polymer ?
#
loop_
_entity_poly.entity_id
_entity_poly.type
_entity_poly.pdbx_seq_one_letter_code
_entity_poly.pdbx_strand_id
1 'polypeptide(L)' 'MQQSKESLSDELVRLMNRLSLNGDIHMAGRVLHAYATGFWRLERKIAREYVIQYFQENYPKQLQRYLKKRKKIRS' A
#
# COMPACT_ATOMS: atom_id res chain seq x y z
N MET A 1 -4.71 12.91 -23.92
CA MET A 1 -3.87 12.57 -22.76
C MET A 1 -3.99 11.08 -22.52
N GLN A 2 -2.94 10.32 -22.84
CA GLN A 2 -2.92 8.86 -22.66
C GLN A 2 -2.93 8.57 -21.16
N GLN A 3 -4.04 8.04 -20.64
CA GLN A 3 -4.06 7.42 -19.32
C GLN A 3 -3.16 6.19 -19.37
N SER A 4 -1.94 6.33 -18.87
CA SER A 4 -1.01 5.25 -18.64
C SER A 4 -1.72 4.15 -17.87
N LYS A 5 -1.61 2.91 -18.35
CA LYS A 5 -1.93 1.72 -17.56
C LYS A 5 -1.34 1.90 -16.15
N GLU A 6 -2.18 1.70 -15.13
CA GLU A 6 -1.79 1.58 -13.70
C GLU A 6 -1.74 2.85 -12.84
N SER A 7 -2.51 3.90 -13.15
CA SER A 7 -2.85 4.88 -12.11
C SER A 7 -3.91 4.30 -11.15
N LEU A 8 -3.68 4.44 -9.84
CA LEU A 8 -4.70 4.15 -8.83
C LEU A 8 -5.89 5.10 -9.03
N SER A 9 -7.12 4.61 -8.83
CA SER A 9 -8.29 5.49 -8.84
C SER A 9 -8.20 6.51 -7.70
N ASP A 10 -8.77 7.70 -7.90
CA ASP A 10 -8.77 8.75 -6.88
C ASP A 10 -9.38 8.28 -5.56
N GLU A 11 -10.42 7.44 -5.63
CA GLU A 11 -11.06 6.85 -4.45
C GLU A 11 -10.09 5.94 -3.69
N LEU A 12 -9.34 5.10 -4.40
CA LEU A 12 -8.35 4.22 -3.80
C LEU A 12 -7.20 5.02 -3.19
N VAL A 13 -6.74 6.09 -3.84
CA VAL A 13 -5.73 7.01 -3.27
C VAL A 13 -6.25 7.67 -1.99
N ARG A 14 -7.51 8.13 -1.97
CA ARG A 14 -8.13 8.70 -0.76
C ARG A 14 -8.23 7.68 0.37
N LEU A 15 -8.58 6.42 0.06
CA LEU A 15 -8.61 5.33 1.03
C LEU A 15 -7.21 5.03 1.59
N MET A 16 -6.20 4.95 0.74
CA MET A 16 -4.80 4.74 1.17
C MET A 16 -4.33 5.85 2.09
N ASN A 17 -4.66 7.11 1.77
CA ASN A 17 -4.36 8.26 2.61
C ASN A 17 -5.03 8.14 3.99
N ARG A 18 -6.35 7.90 4.04
CA ARG A 18 -7.09 7.79 5.31
C ARG A 18 -6.54 6.69 6.20
N LEU A 19 -6.34 5.49 5.64
CA LEU A 19 -5.82 4.35 6.41
C LEU A 19 -4.39 4.61 6.90
N SER A 20 -3.52 5.16 6.04
CA SER A 20 -2.13 5.42 6.41
C SER A 20 -2.00 6.49 7.48
N LEU A 21 -2.72 7.61 7.35
CA LEU A 21 -2.69 8.71 8.31
C LEU A 21 -3.27 8.32 9.67
N ASN A 22 -4.28 7.44 9.69
CA ASN A 22 -4.83 6.89 10.93
C ASN A 22 -3.94 5.80 11.58
N GLY A 23 -2.83 5.43 10.93
CA GLY A 23 -1.88 4.43 11.44
C GLY A 23 -2.19 2.98 11.05
N ASP A 24 -3.26 2.75 10.29
CA ASP A 24 -3.71 1.45 9.80
C ASP A 24 -3.03 1.05 8.48
N ILE A 25 -1.71 1.27 8.39
CA ILE A 25 -0.94 0.99 7.18
C ILE A 25 -0.95 -0.50 6.78
N HIS A 26 -1.13 -1.40 7.75
CA HIS A 26 -1.30 -2.83 7.46
C HIS A 26 -2.60 -3.11 6.70
N MET A 27 -3.70 -2.43 7.06
CA MET A 27 -4.96 -2.53 6.32
C MET A 27 -4.83 -1.89 4.94
N ALA A 28 -4.19 -0.73 4.86
CA ALA A 28 -3.88 -0.07 3.58
C ALA A 28 -3.12 -1.01 2.63
N GLY A 29 -2.08 -1.69 3.15
CA GLY A 29 -1.32 -2.69 2.40
C GLY A 29 -2.15 -3.87 1.92
N ARG A 30 -3.07 -4.39 2.74
CA ARG A 30 -3.96 -5.49 2.34
C ARG A 30 -4.92 -5.09 1.23
N VAL A 31 -5.54 -3.91 1.34
CA VAL A 31 -6.46 -3.38 0.33
C VAL A 31 -5.73 -3.18 -1.00
N LEU A 32 -4.56 -2.54 -0.97
CA LEU A 32 -3.77 -2.30 -2.19
C LEU A 32 -3.31 -3.62 -2.83
N HIS A 33 -2.88 -4.59 -2.03
CA HIS A 33 -2.53 -5.92 -2.53
C HIS A 33 -3.74 -6.62 -3.17
N ALA A 34 -4.91 -6.57 -2.53
CA ALA A 34 -6.13 -7.17 -3.06
C ALA A 34 -6.52 -6.52 -4.39
N TYR A 35 -6.44 -5.19 -4.48
CA TYR A 35 -6.68 -4.45 -5.71
C TYR A 35 -5.70 -4.83 -6.84
N ALA A 36 -4.41 -4.87 -6.53
CA ALA A 36 -3.36 -5.28 -7.47
C ALA A 36 -3.59 -6.71 -8.00
N THR A 37 -3.92 -7.66 -7.14
CA THR A 37 -4.16 -9.05 -7.55
C THR A 37 -5.52 -9.30 -8.20
N GLY A 38 -6.54 -8.54 -7.83
CA GLY A 38 -7.92 -8.76 -8.29
C GLY A 38 -8.25 -7.94 -9.53
N PHE A 39 -8.01 -6.64 -9.46
CA PHE A 39 -8.35 -5.71 -10.53
C PHE A 39 -7.28 -5.65 -11.60
N TRP A 40 -6.02 -5.46 -11.20
CA TRP A 40 -4.89 -5.46 -12.16
C TRP A 40 -4.39 -6.85 -12.51
N ARG A 41 -4.85 -7.89 -11.82
CA ARG A 41 -4.46 -9.29 -12.05
C ARG A 41 -2.95 -9.51 -12.00
N LEU A 42 -2.24 -8.70 -11.22
CA LEU A 42 -0.81 -8.86 -11.01
C LEU A 42 -0.54 -10.18 -10.29
N GLU A 43 0.56 -10.83 -10.66
CA GLU A 43 1.06 -11.97 -9.93
C GLU A 43 1.31 -11.57 -8.47
N ARG A 44 1.02 -12.46 -7.51
CA ARG A 44 1.13 -12.14 -6.07
C ARG A 44 2.51 -11.60 -5.67
N LYS A 45 3.58 -12.10 -6.29
CA LYS A 45 4.94 -11.62 -6.03
C LYS A 45 5.09 -10.17 -6.48
N ILE A 46 4.70 -9.87 -7.71
CA ILE A 46 4.74 -8.52 -8.29
C ILE A 46 3.83 -7.57 -7.51
N ALA A 47 2.62 -7.99 -7.15
CA ALA A 47 1.68 -7.22 -6.34
C ALA A 47 2.27 -6.86 -4.97
N ARG A 48 3.01 -7.79 -4.34
CA ARG A 48 3.68 -7.53 -3.06
C ARG A 48 4.79 -6.49 -3.21
N GLU A 49 5.63 -6.63 -4.23
CA GLU A 49 6.72 -5.68 -4.51
C GLU A 49 6.15 -4.28 -4.79
N TYR A 50 5.12 -4.20 -5.63
CA TYR A 50 4.38 -2.97 -5.91
C TYR A 50 3.86 -2.30 -4.63
N VAL A 51 3.19 -3.05 -3.75
CA VAL A 51 2.66 -2.52 -2.49
C VAL A 51 3.77 -1.94 -1.62
N ILE A 52 4.89 -2.66 -1.49
CA ILE A 52 6.03 -2.19 -0.68
C ILE A 52 6.57 -0.88 -1.25
N GLN A 53 6.82 -0.84 -2.56
CA GLN A 53 7.34 0.35 -3.23
C GLN A 53 6.38 1.54 -3.08
N TYR A 54 5.07 1.32 -3.29
CA TYR A 54 4.05 2.35 -3.14
C TYR A 54 4.07 3.00 -1.75
N PHE A 55 4.12 2.21 -0.67
CA PHE A 55 4.16 2.75 0.69
C PHE A 55 5.51 3.37 1.07
N GLN A 56 6.61 2.92 0.46
CA GLN A 56 7.92 3.55 0.63
C GLN A 56 7.96 4.95 0.02
N GLU A 57 7.40 5.12 -1.18
CA GLU A 57 7.38 6.40 -1.90
C GLU A 57 6.39 7.39 -1.29
N ASN A 58 5.18 6.93 -0.94
CA ASN A 58 4.08 7.83 -0.58
C ASN A 58 3.89 8.01 0.94
N TYR A 59 4.25 7.01 1.77
CA TYR A 59 3.99 7.02 3.21
C TYR A 59 5.20 6.54 4.05
N PRO A 60 6.42 7.03 3.81
CA PRO A 60 7.64 6.49 4.43
C PRO A 60 7.62 6.57 5.96
N LYS A 61 7.08 7.66 6.54
CA LYS A 61 7.00 7.85 8.00
C LYS A 61 6.06 6.83 8.66
N GLN A 62 4.91 6.59 8.05
CA GLN A 62 3.91 5.64 8.53
C GLN A 62 4.45 4.20 8.42
N LEU A 63 5.12 3.89 7.31
CA LEU A 63 5.76 2.59 7.11
C LEU A 63 6.84 2.33 8.16
N GLN A 64 7.73 3.31 8.41
CA GLN A 64 8.74 3.18 9.46
C GLN A 64 8.14 2.97 10.85
N ARG A 65 7.09 3.72 11.21
CA ARG A 65 6.39 3.56 12.51
C ARG A 65 5.82 2.15 12.66
N TYR A 66 5.17 1.63 11.62
CA TYR A 66 4.64 0.27 11.62
C TYR A 66 5.73 -0.79 11.74
N LEU A 67 6.82 -0.67 10.99
CA LEU A 67 7.95 -1.60 11.07
C LEU A 67 8.61 -1.59 12.46
N LYS A 68 8.78 -0.41 13.07
CA LYS A 68 9.27 -0.28 14.46
C LYS A 68 8.34 -0.99 15.45
N LYS A 69 7.02 -0.77 15.34
CA LYS A 69 6.02 -1.45 16.18
C LYS A 69 6.08 -2.96 16.03
N ARG A 70 6.19 -3.47 14.79
CA ARG A 70 6.32 -4.92 14.52
C ARG A 70 7.61 -5.53 15.08
N LYS A 71 8.74 -4.83 14.99
CA LYS A 71 10.01 -5.29 15.57
C LYS A 71 9.91 -5.39 17.09
N LYS A 72 9.27 -4.42 17.76
CA LYS A 72 9.06 -4.44 19.21
C LYS A 72 8.18 -5.61 19.70
N ILE A 73 7.19 -6.02 18.91
CA ILE A 73 6.31 -7.16 19.24
C ILE A 73 7.03 -8.51 19.11
N ARG A 74 8.10 -8.59 18.31
CA ARG A 74 8.86 -9.83 18.07
C ARG A 74 10.09 -10.00 18.96
N SER A 75 10.38 -9.03 19.82
CA SER A 75 11.48 -9.05 20.79
C SER A 75 10.96 -9.32 22.19
#